data_AF-A0A970EA84-F1
#
_entry.id   AF-A0A970EA84-F1
#
_cell.length_a   1.000
_cell.length_b   1.000
_cell.length_c   1.000
_cell.angle_alpha   90.00
_cell.angle_beta   90.00
_cell.angle_gamma   90.00
#
_symmetry.space_group_name_H-M   'P 1'
#
loop_
_entity.id
_entity.type
_entity.pdbx_description
1 polymer ?
#
loop_
_entity_poly.entity_id
_entity_poly.type
_entity_poly.pdbx_seq_one_letter_code
_entity_poly.pdbx_strand_id
1 'polypeptide(L)' 'AFTRIDYVGAAKPEGMAEMFLDRPFIFAIIKADGCPLFVGVINNPKAD' A
#
# COMPACT_ATOMS: atom_id res chain seq x y z
N ALA A 1 -21.62 -6.81 -2.06
CA ALA A 1 -20.51 -6.62 -1.09
C ALA A 1 -19.78 -5.34 -1.46
N PHE A 2 -19.38 -4.52 -0.48
CA PHE A 2 -18.54 -3.34 -0.71
C PHE A 2 -17.32 -3.44 0.20
N THR A 3 -16.14 -3.11 -0.32
CA THR A 3 -14.90 -3.03 0.46
C THR A 3 -14.65 -1.56 0.77
N ARG A 4 -14.69 -1.19 2.05
CA ARG A 4 -14.40 0.18 2.51
C ARG A 4 -12.92 0.26 2.89
N ILE A 5 -12.17 1.11 2.20
CA ILE A 5 -10.80 1.47 2.59
C ILE A 5 -10.91 2.76 3.38
N ASP A 6 -10.94 2.65 4.70
CA ASP A 6 -10.93 3.83 5.57
C ASP A 6 -9.53 4.45 5.55
N TYR A 7 -9.45 5.69 5.05
CA TYR A 7 -8.23 6.50 5.13
C TYR A 7 -8.07 7.01 6.56
N VAL A 8 -7.53 6.18 7.45
CA VAL A 8 -7.07 6.59 8.78
C VAL A 8 -5.68 7.19 8.59
N GLY A 9 -5.61 8.33 7.91
CA GLY A 9 -4.34 8.97 7.55
C GLY A 9 -3.46 9.19 8.78
N ALA A 10 -2.18 8.83 8.68
CA ALA A 10 -1.16 9.43 9.54
C ALA A 10 -0.97 10.89 9.11
N ALA A 11 -0.69 11.79 10.06
CA ALA A 11 -0.31 13.15 9.71
C ALA A 11 0.83 13.12 8.67
N LYS A 12 0.77 14.01 7.67
CA LYS A 12 1.82 14.10 6.66
C LYS A 12 3.16 14.28 7.40
N PRO A 13 4.13 13.38 7.20
CA PRO A 13 5.41 13.50 7.89
C PRO A 13 6.10 14.81 7.50
N GLU A 14 6.66 15.51 8.48
CA GLU A 14 7.55 16.64 8.25
C GLU A 14 8.98 16.12 8.07
N GLY A 15 9.68 16.59 7.03
CA GLY A 15 11.03 16.11 6.71
C GLY A 15 11.04 14.77 5.97
N MET A 16 11.92 13.85 6.38
CA MET A 16 12.07 12.53 5.76
C MET A 16 11.20 11.50 6.47
N ALA A 17 10.41 10.75 5.70
CA ALA A 17 9.70 9.58 6.20
C ALA A 17 10.45 8.31 5.79
N GLU A 18 10.67 7.42 6.74
CA GLU A 18 11.23 6.10 6.47
C GLU A 18 10.11 5.13 6.12
N MET A 19 10.33 4.34 5.05
CA MET A 19 9.37 3.34 4.57
C MET A 19 9.77 1.96 5.07
N PHE A 20 9.23 1.56 6.22
CA PHE A 20 9.41 0.24 6.78
C PHE A 20 8.34 -0.74 6.26
N LEU A 21 8.77 -1.77 5.51
CA LEU A 21 7.92 -2.84 4.95
C LEU A 21 8.19 -4.19 5.62
N ASP A 22 8.30 -4.20 6.94
CA ASP A 22 8.61 -5.37 7.77
C ASP A 22 7.36 -6.08 8.33
N ARG A 23 6.17 -5.64 7.88
CA ARG A 23 4.85 -6.17 8.25
C ARG A 23 3.91 -6.16 7.03
N PRO A 24 2.75 -6.85 7.05
CA PRO A 24 1.87 -6.92 5.89
C PRO A 24 1.53 -5.55 5.28
N PHE A 25 1.62 -5.46 3.95
CA PHE A 25 1.40 -4.21 3.20
C PHE A 25 0.67 -4.45 1.86
N ILE A 26 0.07 -3.39 1.34
CA ILE A 26 -0.60 -3.37 0.02
C ILE A 26 0.32 -2.66 -0.98
N PHE A 27 0.33 -3.12 -2.22
CA PHE A 27 0.99 -2.43 -3.33
C PHE A 27 0.05 -2.30 -4.53
N ALA A 28 0.31 -1.28 -5.36
CA ALA A 28 -0.33 -1.11 -6.65
C ALA A 28 0.70 -0.70 -7.69
N ILE A 29 0.64 -1.32 -8.87
CA ILE A 29 1.36 -0.87 -10.06
C ILE A 29 0.34 -0.12 -10.89
N ILE A 30 0.55 1.17 -11.10
CA ILE A 30 -0.38 2.06 -11.79
C ILE A 30 0.27 2.65 -13.04
N LYS A 31 -0.53 2.92 -14.07
CA LYS A 31 -0.13 3.79 -15.17
C LYS A 31 0.00 5.23 -14.67
N ALA A 32 0.70 6.07 -15.46
CA ALA A 32 0.84 7.50 -15.15
C ALA A 32 -0.51 8.24 -15.06
N ASP A 33 -1.55 7.73 -15.71
CA ASP A 33 -2.93 8.24 -15.63
C ASP A 33 -3.67 7.81 -14.35
N GLY A 34 -3.01 7.08 -13.45
CA GLY A 34 -3.58 6.56 -12.21
C GLY A 34 -4.37 5.26 -12.36
N CYS A 35 -4.49 4.70 -13.56
CA CYS A 35 -5.18 3.44 -13.78
C CYS A 35 -4.37 2.27 -13.22
N PRO A 36 -4.91 1.48 -12.27
CA PRO A 36 -4.19 0.35 -11.69
C PRO A 36 -4.08 -0.80 -12.70
N LEU A 37 -2.86 -1.26 -12.92
CA LEU A 37 -2.53 -2.45 -13.71
C LEU A 37 -2.53 -3.70 -12.84
N PHE A 38 -1.97 -3.59 -11.64
CA PHE A 38 -1.93 -4.66 -10.64
C PHE A 38 -2.16 -4.08 -9.25
N VAL A 39 -2.87 -4.82 -8.42
CA VAL A 39 -3.07 -4.51 -6.99
C VAL A 39 -2.87 -5.82 -6.22
N GLY A 40 -2.13 -5.77 -5.13
CA GLY A 40 -1.83 -6.96 -4.34
C GLY A 40 -1.53 -6.66 -2.88
N VAL A 41 -1.48 -7.74 -2.10
CA VAL A 41 -1.15 -7.71 -0.67
C VAL A 41 0.03 -8.65 -0.46
N ILE A 42 1.06 -8.18 0.22
CA ILE A 42 2.14 -9.03 0.73
C ILE A 42 1.83 -9.32 2.20
N ASN A 43 1.28 -10.51 2.46
CA ASN A 43 1.00 -10.98 3.83
C ASN A 43 2.16 -11.80 4.41
N ASN A 44 2.82 -12.60 3.58
CA ASN A 44 4.02 -13.36 3.93
C ASN A 44 4.93 -13.46 2.70
N PRO A 45 6.08 -12.74 2.66
CA PRO A 45 6.97 -12.71 1.49
C PRO A 45 7.74 -14.02 1.26
N LYS A 46 7.67 -14.98 2.19
CA LYS A 46 8.33 -16.28 2.11
C LYS A 46 7.36 -17.44 1.90
N ALA A 47 6.08 -17.16 1.67
CA ALA A 47 5.13 -18.22 1.36
C ALA A 47 5.52 -18.88 0.03
N ASP A 48 5.52 -20.21 0.01
CA ASP A 48 6.01 -21.07 -1.07
C ASP A 48 5.29 -20.86 -2.41
#